data_AF-A0A1H7LA58-F1
#
_entry.id   AF-A0A1H7LA58-F1
#
_cell.length_a   1.000
_cell.length_b   1.000
_cell.length_c   1.000
_cell.angle_alpha   90.00
_cell.angle_beta   90.00
_cell.angle_gamma   90.00
#
_symmetry.space_group_name_H-M   'P 1'
#
loop_
_entity.id
_entity.type
_entity.pdbx_description
1 polymer ?
#
loop_
_entity_poly.entity_id
_entity_poly.type
_entity_poly.pdbx_seq_one_letter_code
_entity_poly.pdbx_strand_id
1 'polypeptide(L)'
;MKKLFLPFLTVFALGFVTSCSDDDDPTPDPGDGGEELVKQGILTENETWTADNIYILDGRVVVDEGVTLTIEPGTIIKAEDGQEANASALIVDQGGRLLANGTATQPIIFTSVNDGIQPGETESTLDVEDSGQWGGVILLGRAPISFDASSGEAIIEGIPGGLSYGNYGGDNPTDNSGSLQYISIRFSGVALAPDSEIQGLTLGGVGSGTVIRNIEIYSNNDDGVEWFGGTVNVENLLVYGQQDDGIDIDQAYSGTISNAYVIQTASSGSAFEIDGPEGSATGSFTLRNITVDAGNFAGKLLADFRDGAMGTLENIYIFNIAGESTINIADAATVTTYNSGEIVFNSWELVLPESAELADLFTSAVDGVSNTAFVTNATGVAAGEASVGADLSVFNWTYTKSQGVF
;
A
#
# COMPACT_ATOMS: atom_id res chain seq x y z
N MET A 1 66.92 79.88 28.30
CA MET A 1 65.99 80.11 27.16
C MET A 1 65.32 78.78 26.82
N LYS A 2 63.97 78.75 26.80
CA LYS A 2 63.05 77.74 26.21
C LYS A 2 63.24 76.27 26.67
N LYS A 3 62.56 75.80 27.74
CA LYS A 3 61.23 75.10 27.75
C LYS A 3 61.06 74.06 26.61
N LEU A 4 60.92 72.76 26.92
CA LEU A 4 59.62 72.05 27.06
C LEU A 4 59.80 70.51 27.31
N PHE A 5 59.31 70.05 28.48
CA PHE A 5 58.59 68.79 28.83
C PHE A 5 59.14 67.35 28.53
N LEU A 6 59.81 66.76 29.54
CA LEU A 6 59.50 65.55 30.38
C LEU A 6 58.52 64.44 29.86
N PRO A 7 58.57 63.16 30.35
CA PRO A 7 59.72 62.21 30.47
C PRO A 7 59.36 60.68 30.41
N PHE A 8 60.37 59.84 30.74
CA PHE A 8 60.34 58.49 31.38
C PHE A 8 59.54 57.36 30.66
N LEU A 9 60.19 56.41 29.98
CA LEU A 9 60.95 55.24 30.49
C LEU A 9 60.10 54.33 31.39
N THR A 10 59.71 53.14 30.91
CA THR A 10 60.01 51.85 31.57
C THR A 10 59.51 50.65 30.75
N VAL A 11 60.36 49.62 30.77
CA VAL A 11 60.13 48.24 30.32
C VAL A 11 59.06 47.60 31.20
N PHE A 12 58.10 46.91 30.58
CA PHE A 12 57.12 46.08 31.28
C PHE A 12 57.36 44.61 30.98
N ALA A 13 57.39 43.80 32.04
CA ALA A 13 57.48 42.35 32.00
C ALA A 13 56.12 41.75 32.40
N LEU A 14 55.85 40.57 31.85
CA LEU A 14 54.86 39.55 32.22
C LEU A 14 53.36 39.86 32.07
N GLY A 15 52.65 38.87 31.53
CA GLY A 15 51.23 38.67 31.75
C GLY A 15 50.59 37.79 30.69
N PHE A 16 50.45 36.49 30.96
CA PHE A 16 49.41 35.67 30.33
C PHE A 16 48.05 36.27 30.71
N VAL A 17 47.24 36.62 29.72
CA VAL A 17 45.83 36.92 29.90
C VAL A 17 45.00 36.07 28.94
N THR A 18 44.12 35.30 29.56
CA THR A 18 42.85 34.82 29.00
C THR A 18 42.05 36.04 28.53
N SER A 19 41.46 35.94 27.34
CA SER A 19 40.50 36.89 26.80
C SER A 19 39.42 36.09 26.08
N CYS A 20 38.27 35.96 26.72
CA CYS A 20 37.01 35.70 26.02
C CYS A 20 36.65 36.96 25.24
N SER A 21 36.31 36.81 23.96
CA SER A 21 35.47 37.76 23.24
C SER A 21 34.29 36.96 22.72
N ASP A 22 33.15 37.17 23.38
CA ASP A 22 31.82 36.80 22.90
C ASP A 22 31.56 37.54 21.58
N ASP A 23 31.20 36.80 20.52
CA ASP A 23 30.38 37.22 19.38
C ASP A 23 30.29 36.07 18.36
N ASP A 24 29.92 34.88 18.83
CA ASP A 24 29.38 33.85 17.93
C ASP A 24 27.86 33.88 18.11
N ASP A 25 27.17 34.45 17.10
CA ASP A 25 25.75 34.22 16.89
C ASP A 25 25.52 32.71 16.98
N PRO A 26 24.56 32.21 17.79
CA PRO A 26 24.19 30.81 17.73
C PRO A 26 23.59 30.60 16.35
N THR A 27 24.36 30.00 15.45
CA THR A 27 23.78 29.27 14.32
C THR A 27 22.77 28.31 14.94
N PRO A 28 21.50 28.31 14.50
CA PRO A 28 20.59 27.26 14.88
C PRO A 28 21.28 25.95 14.54
N ASP A 29 21.50 25.13 15.55
CA ASP A 29 21.79 23.72 15.36
C ASP A 29 20.70 23.20 14.42
N PRO A 30 21.01 22.55 13.28
CA PRO A 30 19.99 21.82 12.53
C PRO A 30 19.36 20.88 13.55
N GLY A 31 18.09 21.15 13.87
CA GLY A 31 17.43 20.59 15.03
C GLY A 31 17.69 19.09 15.12
N ASP A 32 18.09 18.66 16.32
CA ASP A 32 18.15 17.26 16.73
C ASP A 32 16.99 16.52 16.06
N GLY A 33 17.31 15.60 15.16
CA GLY A 33 16.30 14.76 14.52
C GLY A 33 15.46 14.13 15.63
N GLY A 34 14.17 13.95 15.39
CA GLY A 34 13.26 13.32 16.35
C GLY A 34 13.82 12.08 17.04
N GLU A 35 13.36 11.78 18.25
CA GLU A 35 13.78 10.55 18.92
C GLU A 35 13.31 9.32 18.11
N GLU A 36 14.17 8.30 17.99
CA GLU A 36 13.78 6.98 17.50
C GLU A 36 13.16 6.18 18.65
N LEU A 37 11.87 5.88 18.53
CA LEU A 37 11.08 5.19 19.54
C LEU A 37 10.72 3.77 19.09
N VAL A 38 11.37 2.78 19.71
CA VAL A 38 11.14 1.37 19.40
C VAL A 38 9.80 0.87 19.97
N LYS A 39 9.01 0.20 19.13
CA LYS A 39 7.72 -0.41 19.44
C LYS A 39 7.80 -1.91 19.15
N GLN A 40 7.32 -2.71 20.09
CA GLN A 40 7.38 -4.17 20.04
C GLN A 40 6.11 -4.77 20.66
N GLY A 41 5.67 -5.92 20.13
CA GLY A 41 4.63 -6.73 20.75
C GLY A 41 3.25 -6.07 20.75
N ILE A 42 2.44 -6.42 21.74
CA ILE A 42 1.04 -6.00 21.82
C ILE A 42 0.92 -4.67 22.56
N LEU A 43 0.32 -3.68 21.91
CA LEU A 43 -0.10 -2.42 22.52
C LEU A 43 -1.41 -2.67 23.29
N THR A 44 -1.35 -2.61 24.62
CA THR A 44 -2.51 -2.87 25.51
C THR A 44 -3.22 -1.61 25.99
N GLU A 45 -2.70 -0.43 25.63
CA GLU A 45 -3.25 0.87 25.98
C GLU A 45 -3.25 1.78 24.75
N ASN A 46 -4.16 2.75 24.72
CA ASN A 46 -4.20 3.73 23.64
C ASN A 46 -2.89 4.51 23.57
N GLU A 47 -2.37 4.68 22.36
CA GLU A 47 -1.15 5.44 22.11
C GLU A 47 -1.34 6.50 21.05
N THR A 48 -0.49 7.51 21.08
CA THR A 48 -0.39 8.53 20.03
C THR A 48 1.07 8.62 19.57
N TRP A 49 1.28 8.46 18.28
CA TRP A 49 2.58 8.56 17.63
C TRP A 49 2.67 9.89 16.88
N THR A 50 3.66 10.71 17.24
CA THR A 50 3.76 12.12 16.86
C THR A 50 4.80 12.34 15.75
N ALA A 51 4.60 13.38 14.94
CA ALA A 51 5.41 13.60 13.73
C ALA A 51 6.84 14.11 13.99
N ASP A 52 7.14 14.49 15.23
CA ASP A 52 8.47 14.88 15.69
C ASP A 52 9.34 13.68 16.07
N ASN A 53 8.85 12.44 15.95
CA ASN A 53 9.60 11.22 16.23
C ASN A 53 9.59 10.26 15.03
N ILE A 54 10.55 9.33 15.03
CA ILE A 54 10.48 8.13 14.18
C ILE A 54 10.08 6.95 15.07
N TYR A 55 9.09 6.16 14.66
CA TYR A 55 8.70 4.95 15.38
C TYR A 55 9.29 3.73 14.67
N ILE A 56 10.01 2.89 15.41
CA ILE A 56 10.65 1.68 14.86
C ILE A 56 9.84 0.46 15.30
N LEU A 57 9.23 -0.26 14.36
CA LEU A 57 8.59 -1.56 14.59
C LEU A 57 9.69 -2.62 14.64
N ASP A 58 9.94 -3.19 15.81
CA ASP A 58 10.86 -4.32 15.98
C ASP A 58 10.04 -5.60 16.21
N GLY A 59 9.87 -6.36 15.13
CA GLY A 59 8.92 -7.45 15.04
C GLY A 59 7.47 -6.98 14.88
N ARG A 60 6.54 -7.89 15.20
CA ARG A 60 5.09 -7.63 15.08
C ARG A 60 4.61 -6.70 16.18
N VAL A 61 4.13 -5.51 15.80
CA VAL A 61 3.46 -4.56 16.69
C VAL A 61 1.96 -4.67 16.48
N VAL A 62 1.23 -5.02 17.53
CA VAL A 62 -0.20 -5.36 17.47
C VAL A 62 -1.01 -4.33 18.23
N VAL A 63 -1.99 -3.71 17.57
CA VAL A 63 -3.02 -2.88 18.21
C VAL A 63 -4.15 -3.80 18.66
N ASP A 64 -4.23 -4.06 19.98
CA ASP A 64 -5.13 -5.06 20.57
C ASP A 64 -6.62 -4.66 20.56
N GLU A 65 -7.50 -5.62 20.86
CA GLU A 65 -8.93 -5.37 21.00
C GLU A 65 -9.21 -4.24 22.01
N GLY A 66 -10.01 -3.25 21.59
CA GLY A 66 -10.37 -2.11 22.42
C GLY A 66 -9.29 -1.03 22.54
N VAL A 67 -8.13 -1.23 21.89
CA VAL A 67 -7.03 -0.27 21.84
C VAL A 67 -7.13 0.57 20.56
N THR A 68 -6.80 1.84 20.67
CA THR A 68 -6.68 2.77 19.53
C THR A 68 -5.26 3.29 19.45
N LEU A 69 -4.59 3.04 18.32
CA LEU A 69 -3.37 3.71 17.94
C LEU A 69 -3.71 4.93 17.07
N THR A 70 -3.29 6.11 17.51
CA THR A 70 -3.41 7.35 16.73
C THR A 70 -2.05 7.72 16.18
N ILE A 71 -1.95 7.99 14.88
CA ILE A 71 -0.72 8.43 14.21
C ILE A 71 -0.96 9.82 13.62
N GLU A 72 -0.16 10.79 14.04
CA GLU A 72 -0.24 12.17 13.55
C GLU A 72 0.19 12.29 12.08
N PRO A 73 -0.31 13.31 11.34
CA PRO A 73 0.15 13.58 9.99
C PRO A 73 1.66 13.84 9.92
N GLY A 74 2.35 13.23 8.95
CA GLY A 74 3.79 13.42 8.76
C GLY A 74 4.67 12.48 9.59
N THR A 75 4.09 11.62 10.43
CA THR A 75 4.85 10.63 11.19
C THR A 75 5.49 9.60 10.26
N ILE A 76 6.76 9.29 10.54
CA ILE A 76 7.51 8.23 9.88
C ILE A 76 7.55 7.02 10.81
N ILE A 77 7.18 5.87 10.26
CA ILE A 77 7.24 4.58 10.90
C ILE A 77 8.19 3.73 10.08
N LYS A 78 9.27 3.25 10.71
CA LYS A 78 10.20 2.30 10.09
C LYS A 78 10.00 0.94 10.71
N ALA A 79 10.30 -0.11 9.97
CA ALA A 79 10.27 -1.47 10.47
C ALA A 79 11.67 -2.10 10.34
N GLU A 80 12.09 -2.80 11.40
CA GLU A 80 13.32 -3.59 11.39
C GLU A 80 13.22 -4.74 10.39
N ASP A 81 14.35 -5.10 9.80
CA ASP A 81 14.45 -6.30 8.97
C ASP A 81 14.01 -7.54 9.78
N GLY A 82 13.32 -8.46 9.12
CA GLY A 82 12.91 -9.73 9.73
C GLY A 82 12.46 -10.71 8.68
N GLN A 83 12.60 -12.01 8.93
CA GLN A 83 12.15 -13.06 8.01
C GLN A 83 11.21 -14.02 8.72
N GLU A 84 10.33 -14.67 7.95
CA GLU A 84 9.41 -15.67 8.46
C GLU A 84 8.61 -15.14 9.67
N ALA A 85 8.47 -15.94 10.73
CA ALA A 85 7.74 -15.55 11.93
C ALA A 85 8.27 -14.31 12.66
N ASN A 86 9.45 -13.79 12.28
CA ASN A 86 10.07 -12.60 12.87
C ASN A 86 9.93 -11.35 11.98
N ALA A 87 9.23 -11.42 10.85
CA ALA A 87 8.93 -10.26 10.02
C ALA A 87 8.27 -9.15 10.84
N SER A 88 8.81 -7.93 10.75
CA SER A 88 8.23 -6.75 11.39
C SER A 88 7.00 -6.28 10.62
N ALA A 89 5.90 -6.04 11.33
CA ALA A 89 4.64 -5.62 10.73
C ALA A 89 3.81 -4.82 11.73
N LEU A 90 2.95 -3.92 11.24
CA LEU A 90 1.90 -3.32 12.05
C LEU A 90 0.60 -4.11 11.84
N ILE A 91 0.04 -4.65 12.90
CA ILE A 91 -1.19 -5.45 12.87
C ILE A 91 -2.25 -4.74 13.70
N VAL A 92 -3.43 -4.52 13.14
CA VAL A 92 -4.62 -4.07 13.85
C VAL A 92 -5.53 -5.28 14.04
N ASP A 93 -5.60 -5.79 15.25
CA ASP A 93 -6.40 -6.99 15.57
C ASP A 93 -7.91 -6.65 15.62
N GLN A 94 -8.75 -7.68 15.60
CA GLN A 94 -10.20 -7.50 15.60
C GLN A 94 -10.72 -6.68 16.79
N GLY A 95 -11.23 -5.49 16.51
CA GLY A 95 -11.73 -4.56 17.53
C GLY A 95 -10.68 -3.57 18.05
N GLY A 96 -9.43 -3.71 17.62
CA GLY A 96 -8.43 -2.64 17.64
C GLY A 96 -8.72 -1.59 16.57
N ARG A 97 -8.15 -0.39 16.72
CA ARG A 97 -8.38 0.73 15.79
C ARG A 97 -7.11 1.48 15.45
N LEU A 98 -6.91 1.75 14.16
CA LEU A 98 -5.85 2.62 13.66
C LEU A 98 -6.42 3.95 13.16
N LEU A 99 -6.03 5.05 13.78
CA LEU A 99 -6.37 6.40 13.35
C LEU A 99 -5.11 7.05 12.76
N ALA A 100 -4.84 6.79 11.50
CA ALA A 100 -3.68 7.27 10.75
C ALA A 100 -4.16 8.20 9.62
N ASN A 101 -4.36 9.48 9.94
CA ASN A 101 -4.94 10.44 9.01
C ASN A 101 -3.91 11.50 8.64
N GLY A 102 -3.03 11.18 7.70
CA GLY A 102 -2.10 12.11 7.08
C GLY A 102 -2.80 13.17 6.22
N THR A 103 -2.01 13.97 5.53
CA THR A 103 -2.48 14.94 4.54
C THR A 103 -1.63 14.88 3.28
N ALA A 104 -2.10 15.44 2.17
CA ALA A 104 -1.33 15.53 0.92
C ALA A 104 0.06 16.17 1.08
N THR A 105 0.26 17.04 2.08
CA THR A 105 1.55 17.70 2.35
C THR A 105 2.33 17.07 3.50
N GLN A 106 1.68 16.21 4.28
CA GLN A 106 2.27 15.52 5.44
C GLN A 106 1.70 14.09 5.46
N PRO A 107 2.06 13.25 4.46
CA PRO A 107 1.63 11.87 4.45
C PRO A 107 2.24 11.13 5.64
N ILE A 108 1.56 10.08 6.11
CA ILE A 108 2.16 9.13 7.04
C ILE A 108 2.95 8.12 6.20
N ILE A 109 4.19 7.86 6.57
CA ILE A 109 5.09 6.99 5.80
C ILE A 109 5.43 5.76 6.64
N PHE A 110 5.10 4.59 6.10
CA PHE A 110 5.61 3.30 6.58
C PHE A 110 6.72 2.84 5.64
N THR A 111 7.89 2.51 6.18
CA THR A 111 9.08 2.15 5.38
C THR A 111 10.02 1.22 6.17
N SER A 112 11.18 0.90 5.60
CA SER A 112 12.24 0.11 6.24
C SER A 112 13.19 0.98 7.09
N VAL A 113 13.84 0.38 8.09
CA VAL A 113 14.99 1.01 8.79
C VAL A 113 16.16 1.34 7.86
N ASN A 114 16.25 0.67 6.72
CA ASN A 114 17.27 0.97 5.70
C ASN A 114 16.94 2.23 4.88
N ASP A 115 15.72 2.77 4.99
CA ASP A 115 15.36 4.07 4.41
C ASP A 115 15.90 5.19 5.31
N GLY A 116 16.83 5.99 4.77
CA GLY A 116 17.50 7.08 5.47
C GLY A 116 16.63 8.31 5.74
N ILE A 117 15.35 8.28 5.35
CA ILE A 117 14.38 9.36 5.55
C ILE A 117 14.30 9.83 7.02
N GLN A 118 14.23 11.15 7.22
CA GLN A 118 14.18 11.84 8.52
C GLN A 118 12.85 12.59 8.73
N PRO A 119 12.48 12.96 9.97
CA PRO A 119 11.23 13.67 10.24
C PRO A 119 11.06 14.92 9.37
N GLY A 120 9.88 15.05 8.76
CA GLY A 120 9.55 16.15 7.85
C GLY A 120 9.99 15.94 6.39
N GLU A 121 10.71 14.87 6.08
CA GLU A 121 11.03 14.48 4.71
C GLU A 121 9.95 13.58 4.11
N THR A 122 9.87 13.55 2.78
CA THR A 122 8.96 12.69 2.02
C THR A 122 9.66 11.78 1.01
N GLU A 123 10.92 12.08 0.69
CA GLU A 123 11.72 11.34 -0.27
C GLU A 123 12.43 10.17 0.41
N SER A 124 12.52 9.04 -0.28
CA SER A 124 13.25 7.86 0.20
C SER A 124 14.71 7.89 -0.25
N THR A 125 15.57 7.19 0.48
CA THR A 125 16.94 6.89 0.01
C THR A 125 17.04 5.53 -0.71
N LEU A 126 15.95 4.79 -0.80
CA LEU A 126 15.86 3.47 -1.44
C LEU A 126 15.25 3.56 -2.85
N ASP A 127 15.53 2.55 -3.66
CA ASP A 127 15.07 2.41 -5.04
C ASP A 127 13.91 1.39 -5.14
N VAL A 128 13.16 1.42 -6.24
CA VAL A 128 12.01 0.51 -6.48
C VAL A 128 12.36 -0.99 -6.50
N GLU A 129 13.66 -1.32 -6.58
CA GLU A 129 14.14 -2.71 -6.55
C GLU A 129 14.41 -3.20 -5.12
N ASP A 130 14.30 -2.33 -4.11
CA ASP A 130 14.62 -2.60 -2.71
C ASP A 130 13.39 -3.11 -1.91
N SER A 131 12.45 -3.81 -2.56
CA SER A 131 11.25 -4.36 -1.92
C SER A 131 11.54 -5.49 -0.93
N GLY A 132 10.55 -5.85 -0.11
CA GLY A 132 10.59 -7.03 0.75
C GLY A 132 11.42 -6.87 2.03
N GLN A 133 11.57 -5.64 2.52
CA GLN A 133 12.38 -5.36 3.70
C GLN A 133 11.64 -5.55 5.03
N TRP A 134 10.31 -5.51 4.98
CA TRP A 134 9.45 -5.73 6.15
C TRP A 134 8.09 -6.27 5.71
N GLY A 135 7.24 -6.63 6.69
CA GLY A 135 5.93 -7.25 6.45
C GLY A 135 4.98 -6.35 5.69
N GLY A 136 4.52 -5.28 6.33
CA GLY A 136 3.46 -4.43 5.81
C GLY A 136 2.48 -4.04 6.90
N VAL A 137 1.31 -3.56 6.49
CA VAL A 137 0.23 -3.17 7.39
C VAL A 137 -0.95 -4.12 7.23
N ILE A 138 -1.39 -4.73 8.33
CA ILE A 138 -2.47 -5.72 8.35
C ILE A 138 -3.64 -5.17 9.18
N LEU A 139 -4.84 -5.09 8.60
CA LEU A 139 -6.07 -4.74 9.30
C LEU A 139 -7.02 -5.94 9.32
N LEU A 140 -7.39 -6.37 10.53
CA LEU A 140 -8.30 -7.49 10.76
C LEU A 140 -9.62 -6.98 11.33
N GLY A 141 -10.71 -7.26 10.63
CA GLY A 141 -12.06 -6.85 10.99
C GLY A 141 -13.00 -8.01 11.21
N ARG A 142 -14.24 -7.67 11.59
CA ARG A 142 -15.33 -8.62 11.89
C ARG A 142 -16.41 -8.69 10.80
N ALA A 143 -16.12 -8.17 9.61
CA ALA A 143 -17.05 -8.24 8.49
C ALA A 143 -17.06 -9.63 7.84
N PRO A 144 -18.15 -9.99 7.15
CA PRO A 144 -18.27 -11.29 6.51
C PRO A 144 -17.16 -11.57 5.49
N ILE A 145 -16.72 -12.82 5.48
CA ILE A 145 -15.78 -13.40 4.51
C ILE A 145 -16.38 -14.68 3.95
N SER A 146 -15.91 -15.13 2.79
CA SER A 146 -16.25 -16.45 2.25
C SER A 146 -15.07 -17.40 2.35
N PHE A 147 -14.95 -18.04 3.51
CA PHE A 147 -13.94 -19.04 3.81
C PHE A 147 -14.60 -20.41 4.06
N ASP A 148 -13.92 -21.53 3.76
CA ASP A 148 -14.43 -22.89 4.01
C ASP A 148 -14.35 -23.28 5.51
N ALA A 149 -14.90 -22.42 6.36
CA ALA A 149 -15.07 -22.67 7.79
C ALA A 149 -16.49 -22.31 8.24
N SER A 150 -17.11 -23.22 9.01
CA SER A 150 -18.48 -23.01 9.50
C SER A 150 -18.61 -21.86 10.52
N SER A 151 -17.50 -21.33 11.04
CA SER A 151 -17.45 -20.15 11.90
C SER A 151 -17.69 -18.84 11.16
N GLY A 152 -17.38 -18.76 9.86
CA GLY A 152 -17.28 -17.48 9.15
C GLY A 152 -16.06 -16.64 9.56
N GLU A 153 -15.07 -17.28 10.18
CA GLU A 153 -13.81 -16.70 10.66
C GLU A 153 -12.65 -17.54 10.15
N ALA A 154 -11.51 -16.90 9.88
CA ALA A 154 -10.28 -17.51 9.40
C ALA A 154 -9.05 -16.93 10.13
N ILE A 155 -7.88 -17.54 9.91
CA ILE A 155 -6.59 -16.99 10.34
C ILE A 155 -5.94 -16.35 9.12
N ILE A 156 -5.60 -15.07 9.23
CA ILE A 156 -4.95 -14.34 8.15
C ILE A 156 -3.63 -15.01 7.84
N GLU A 157 -3.32 -15.11 6.55
CA GLU A 157 -2.00 -15.58 6.17
C GLU A 157 -0.89 -14.67 6.68
N GLY A 158 0.30 -15.25 6.71
CA GLY A 158 1.49 -14.64 7.28
C GLY A 158 1.53 -14.43 8.80
N ILE A 159 0.45 -14.73 9.51
CA ILE A 159 0.41 -14.79 10.97
C ILE A 159 0.25 -16.26 11.44
N PRO A 160 1.19 -16.80 12.24
CA PRO A 160 1.08 -18.16 12.77
C PRO A 160 -0.24 -18.38 13.54
N GLY A 161 -0.95 -19.45 13.20
CA GLY A 161 -2.17 -19.83 13.91
C GLY A 161 -1.95 -20.08 15.41
N GLY A 162 -2.97 -19.74 16.21
CA GLY A 162 -2.96 -19.91 17.67
C GLY A 162 -2.41 -18.72 18.46
N LEU A 163 -2.00 -17.65 17.77
CA LEU A 163 -1.78 -16.34 18.38
C LEU A 163 -3.12 -15.68 18.72
N SER A 164 -3.14 -14.81 19.72
CA SER A 164 -4.37 -14.10 20.12
C SER A 164 -4.85 -13.13 19.05
N TYR A 165 -3.91 -12.65 18.23
CA TYR A 165 -4.11 -11.80 17.07
C TYR A 165 -3.92 -12.62 15.79
N GLY A 166 -4.62 -12.26 14.72
CA GLY A 166 -4.57 -12.96 13.44
C GLY A 166 -5.88 -13.59 13.00
N ASN A 167 -6.90 -13.65 13.88
CA ASN A 167 -8.24 -14.02 13.46
C ASN A 167 -8.89 -12.87 12.68
N TYR A 168 -9.68 -13.17 11.66
CA TYR A 168 -10.50 -12.20 10.95
C TYR A 168 -11.80 -12.84 10.47
N GLY A 169 -12.74 -12.02 10.00
CA GLY A 169 -14.07 -12.46 9.59
C GLY A 169 -15.08 -12.38 10.73
N GLY A 170 -16.35 -12.60 10.41
CA GLY A 170 -17.45 -12.49 11.36
C GLY A 170 -18.77 -12.12 10.68
N ASP A 171 -19.70 -11.57 11.45
CA ASP A 171 -21.06 -11.25 11.00
C ASP A 171 -21.40 -9.76 11.02
N ASN A 172 -20.41 -8.89 11.25
CA ASN A 172 -20.60 -7.44 11.36
C ASN A 172 -20.08 -6.70 10.10
N PRO A 173 -20.91 -6.53 9.04
CA PRO A 173 -20.49 -5.82 7.83
C PRO A 173 -20.17 -4.34 8.08
N THR A 174 -20.57 -3.77 9.22
CA THR A 174 -20.31 -2.38 9.57
C THR A 174 -19.19 -2.21 10.59
N ASP A 175 -18.38 -3.24 10.79
CA ASP A 175 -17.20 -3.19 11.67
C ASP A 175 -16.27 -2.01 11.30
N ASN A 176 -15.52 -1.51 12.29
CA ASN A 176 -14.74 -0.29 12.16
C ASN A 176 -13.35 -0.45 12.78
N SER A 177 -12.37 -0.72 11.92
CA SER A 177 -10.95 -0.85 12.22
C SER A 177 -10.22 0.52 12.24
N GLY A 178 -10.93 1.63 12.03
CA GLY A 178 -10.38 2.98 12.12
C GLY A 178 -10.48 3.81 10.83
N SER A 179 -9.45 4.64 10.60
CA SER A 179 -9.39 5.59 9.49
C SER A 179 -7.95 5.77 9.03
N LEU A 180 -7.68 5.41 7.77
CA LEU A 180 -6.39 5.48 7.10
C LEU A 180 -6.50 6.46 5.92
N GLN A 181 -5.73 7.55 5.99
CA GLN A 181 -5.75 8.60 4.96
C GLN A 181 -4.35 9.14 4.66
N TYR A 182 -4.01 9.33 3.39
CA TYR A 182 -2.71 9.85 2.94
C TYR A 182 -1.55 9.06 3.57
N ILE A 183 -1.51 7.77 3.26
CA ILE A 183 -0.50 6.84 3.76
C ILE A 183 0.31 6.31 2.59
N SER A 184 1.64 6.38 2.70
CA SER A 184 2.58 5.78 1.77
C SER A 184 3.24 4.58 2.48
N ILE A 185 2.97 3.37 2.00
CA ILE A 185 3.56 2.12 2.49
C ILE A 185 4.62 1.72 1.47
N ARG A 186 5.88 1.60 1.92
CA ARG A 186 7.02 1.43 1.03
C ARG A 186 7.87 0.22 1.41
N PHE A 187 8.40 -0.48 0.42
CA PHE A 187 9.43 -1.52 0.58
C PHE A 187 9.01 -2.72 1.47
N SER A 188 7.71 -2.99 1.57
CA SER A 188 7.11 -4.15 2.25
C SER A 188 7.17 -5.41 1.37
N GLY A 189 6.56 -6.53 1.78
CA GLY A 189 6.56 -7.76 0.97
C GLY A 189 7.44 -8.90 1.48
N VAL A 190 7.85 -8.91 2.75
CA VAL A 190 8.87 -9.88 3.16
C VAL A 190 8.38 -11.32 3.11
N ALA A 191 9.17 -12.19 2.48
CA ALA A 191 8.90 -13.61 2.36
C ALA A 191 8.84 -14.30 3.73
N LEU A 192 7.75 -15.02 3.96
CA LEU A 192 7.49 -15.82 5.15
C LEU A 192 7.71 -17.32 4.93
N ALA A 193 7.47 -17.77 3.71
CA ALA A 193 7.85 -19.07 3.16
C ALA A 193 8.02 -18.90 1.64
N PRO A 194 8.47 -19.91 0.88
CA PRO A 194 8.39 -19.85 -0.58
C PRO A 194 6.93 -19.65 -1.01
N ASP A 195 6.68 -18.62 -1.80
CA ASP A 195 5.35 -18.24 -2.32
C ASP A 195 4.34 -17.95 -1.18
N SER A 196 4.80 -17.22 -0.16
CA SER A 196 3.98 -16.73 0.95
C SER A 196 4.69 -15.56 1.60
N GLU A 197 4.20 -14.36 1.32
CA GLU A 197 4.76 -13.09 1.75
C GLU A 197 3.71 -12.35 2.62
N ILE A 198 3.99 -11.12 3.05
CA ILE A 198 2.96 -10.20 3.58
C ILE A 198 2.85 -9.06 2.58
N GLN A 199 1.63 -8.64 2.30
CA GLN A 199 1.28 -7.68 1.27
C GLN A 199 1.62 -6.26 1.72
N GLY A 200 1.54 -5.29 0.80
CA GLY A 200 1.69 -3.88 1.17
C GLY A 200 0.64 -3.46 2.21
N LEU A 201 -0.62 -3.71 1.88
CA LEU A 201 -1.75 -3.55 2.79
C LEU A 201 -2.66 -4.78 2.72
N THR A 202 -2.78 -5.49 3.83
CA THR A 202 -3.65 -6.67 3.95
C THR A 202 -4.95 -6.30 4.67
N LEU A 203 -6.09 -6.60 4.06
CA LEU A 203 -7.42 -6.25 4.56
C LEU A 203 -8.28 -7.50 4.78
N GLY A 204 -8.15 -8.11 5.96
CA GLY A 204 -8.93 -9.29 6.33
C GLY A 204 -10.27 -8.93 6.98
N GLY A 205 -11.38 -9.20 6.30
CA GLY A 205 -12.73 -9.02 6.87
C GLY A 205 -13.01 -7.60 7.36
N VAL A 206 -12.44 -6.58 6.72
CA VAL A 206 -12.59 -5.18 7.17
C VAL A 206 -13.99 -4.66 6.81
N GLY A 207 -14.65 -4.04 7.79
CA GLY A 207 -16.03 -3.56 7.65
C GLY A 207 -16.18 -2.21 6.98
N SER A 208 -17.39 -1.94 6.48
CA SER A 208 -17.76 -0.68 5.82
C SER A 208 -17.79 0.53 6.77
N GLY A 209 -17.59 0.33 8.08
CA GLY A 209 -17.41 1.39 9.06
C GLY A 209 -16.00 1.99 9.04
N THR A 210 -15.02 1.29 8.47
CA THR A 210 -13.63 1.74 8.29
C THR A 210 -13.53 2.72 7.12
N VAL A 211 -12.67 3.72 7.25
CA VAL A 211 -12.34 4.67 6.17
C VAL A 211 -10.94 4.38 5.66
N ILE A 212 -10.79 4.08 4.37
CA ILE A 212 -9.47 3.94 3.72
C ILE A 212 -9.50 4.77 2.45
N ARG A 213 -8.63 5.78 2.35
CA ARG A 213 -8.49 6.58 1.13
C ARG A 213 -7.16 7.29 0.97
N ASN A 214 -6.76 7.57 -0.26
CA ASN A 214 -5.44 8.17 -0.57
C ASN A 214 -4.32 7.30 0.00
N ILE A 215 -4.19 6.10 -0.54
CA ILE A 215 -3.14 5.13 -0.17
C ILE A 215 -2.18 5.01 -1.34
N GLU A 216 -0.89 5.03 -1.05
CA GLU A 216 0.18 4.65 -1.96
C GLU A 216 0.84 3.39 -1.43
N ILE A 217 0.98 2.39 -2.30
CA ILE A 217 1.88 1.26 -2.12
C ILE A 217 3.05 1.44 -3.11
N TYR A 218 4.27 1.42 -2.59
CA TYR A 218 5.49 1.60 -3.37
C TYR A 218 6.45 0.44 -3.12
N SER A 219 6.84 -0.28 -4.17
CA SER A 219 7.89 -1.32 -4.11
C SER A 219 7.57 -2.45 -3.12
N ASN A 220 6.49 -3.19 -3.33
CA ASN A 220 6.13 -4.34 -2.49
C ASN A 220 6.63 -5.65 -3.11
N ASN A 221 7.22 -6.58 -2.35
CA ASN A 221 7.73 -7.86 -2.88
C ASN A 221 6.64 -8.97 -2.96
N ASP A 222 5.39 -8.56 -3.00
CA ASP A 222 4.17 -9.37 -3.05
C ASP A 222 3.07 -8.45 -3.59
N ASP A 223 1.80 -8.69 -3.26
CA ASP A 223 0.69 -7.84 -3.68
C ASP A 223 0.75 -6.40 -3.16
N GLY A 224 0.25 -5.48 -3.98
CA GLY A 224 0.05 -4.09 -3.56
C GLY A 224 -0.90 -4.02 -2.38
N VAL A 225 -2.13 -4.48 -2.61
CA VAL A 225 -3.19 -4.57 -1.59
C VAL A 225 -3.99 -5.84 -1.85
N GLU A 226 -4.26 -6.59 -0.80
CA GLU A 226 -5.05 -7.81 -0.86
C GLU A 226 -6.23 -7.75 0.12
N TRP A 227 -7.40 -8.16 -0.37
CA TRP A 227 -8.65 -8.18 0.39
C TRP A 227 -9.11 -9.61 0.62
N PHE A 228 -9.01 -10.09 1.86
CA PHE A 228 -9.62 -11.35 2.27
C PHE A 228 -11.05 -11.10 2.76
N GLY A 229 -12.00 -11.07 1.82
CA GLY A 229 -13.41 -10.79 2.10
C GLY A 229 -13.65 -9.38 2.64
N GLY A 230 -14.75 -9.19 3.36
CA GLY A 230 -15.11 -7.89 3.96
C GLY A 230 -15.96 -6.98 3.06
N THR A 231 -16.17 -5.75 3.54
CA THR A 231 -17.15 -4.78 2.99
C THR A 231 -16.64 -3.33 2.99
N VAL A 232 -15.39 -3.11 3.41
CA VAL A 232 -14.75 -1.79 3.41
C VAL A 232 -14.79 -1.18 2.01
N ASN A 233 -14.88 0.14 1.90
CA ASN A 233 -14.67 0.81 0.61
C ASN A 233 -13.30 1.49 0.63
N VAL A 234 -12.61 1.48 -0.51
CA VAL A 234 -11.32 2.14 -0.71
C VAL A 234 -11.43 3.17 -1.83
N GLU A 235 -10.92 4.37 -1.60
CA GLU A 235 -10.95 5.48 -2.57
C GLU A 235 -9.53 6.03 -2.79
N ASN A 236 -9.11 6.27 -4.04
CA ASN A 236 -7.79 6.81 -4.36
C ASN A 236 -6.65 5.89 -3.89
N LEU A 237 -6.46 4.79 -4.61
CA LEU A 237 -5.38 3.83 -4.40
C LEU A 237 -4.34 3.93 -5.51
N LEU A 238 -3.06 4.12 -5.18
CA LEU A 238 -1.96 3.99 -6.12
C LEU A 238 -1.11 2.79 -5.71
N VAL A 239 -0.79 1.92 -6.67
CA VAL A 239 0.13 0.80 -6.49
C VAL A 239 1.19 0.88 -7.57
N TYR A 240 2.46 0.89 -7.16
CA TYR A 240 3.60 0.89 -8.07
C TYR A 240 4.71 -0.04 -7.57
N GLY A 241 5.21 -0.88 -8.46
CA GLY A 241 6.38 -1.72 -8.18
C GLY A 241 6.11 -2.90 -7.27
N GLN A 242 4.88 -3.41 -7.23
CA GLN A 242 4.57 -4.69 -6.61
C GLN A 242 5.18 -5.84 -7.43
N GLN A 243 5.70 -6.89 -6.78
CA GLN A 243 6.32 -8.05 -7.44
C GLN A 243 5.35 -9.21 -7.67
N ASP A 244 4.14 -9.13 -7.12
CA ASP A 244 3.02 -9.99 -7.53
C ASP A 244 1.85 -9.14 -8.04
N ASP A 245 0.70 -9.12 -7.39
CA ASP A 245 -0.52 -8.54 -7.95
C ASP A 245 -0.82 -7.11 -7.47
N GLY A 246 -1.27 -6.27 -8.40
CA GLY A 246 -1.57 -4.87 -8.08
C GLY A 246 -2.69 -4.74 -7.06
N ILE A 247 -3.83 -5.34 -7.38
CA ILE A 247 -5.02 -5.44 -6.55
C ILE A 247 -5.39 -6.91 -6.56
N ASP A 248 -5.33 -7.54 -5.40
CA ASP A 248 -5.79 -8.91 -5.20
C ASP A 248 -7.09 -8.92 -4.39
N ILE A 249 -8.12 -9.57 -4.91
CA ILE A 249 -9.41 -9.71 -4.24
C ILE A 249 -9.72 -11.16 -4.03
N ASP A 250 -10.03 -11.47 -2.77
CA ASP A 250 -10.16 -12.82 -2.34
C ASP A 250 -11.37 -13.02 -1.41
N GLN A 251 -11.77 -14.27 -1.20
CA GLN A 251 -12.83 -14.68 -0.25
C GLN A 251 -14.12 -13.85 -0.32
N ALA A 252 -14.52 -13.51 -1.54
CA ALA A 252 -15.74 -12.76 -1.87
C ALA A 252 -15.88 -11.41 -1.14
N TYR A 253 -14.84 -10.58 -1.19
CA TYR A 253 -14.95 -9.17 -0.85
C TYR A 253 -16.14 -8.51 -1.57
N SER A 254 -16.85 -7.63 -0.86
CA SER A 254 -18.12 -7.03 -1.30
C SER A 254 -18.15 -5.51 -1.19
N GLY A 255 -16.98 -4.90 -1.04
CA GLY A 255 -16.82 -3.45 -1.03
C GLY A 255 -16.62 -2.85 -2.42
N THR A 256 -16.42 -1.53 -2.46
CA THR A 256 -16.05 -0.79 -3.67
C THR A 256 -14.63 -0.26 -3.56
N ILE A 257 -13.81 -0.52 -4.58
CA ILE A 257 -12.53 0.17 -4.80
C ILE A 257 -12.76 1.17 -5.93
N SER A 258 -12.56 2.45 -5.64
CA SER A 258 -12.83 3.55 -6.55
C SER A 258 -11.62 4.44 -6.75
N ASN A 259 -11.39 4.82 -8.01
CA ASN A 259 -10.26 5.65 -8.42
C ASN A 259 -8.92 5.03 -8.03
N ALA A 260 -8.42 4.08 -8.83
CA ALA A 260 -7.14 3.42 -8.57
C ALA A 260 -6.18 3.52 -9.75
N TYR A 261 -4.88 3.55 -9.48
CA TYR A 261 -3.84 3.52 -10.50
C TYR A 261 -2.80 2.45 -10.16
N VAL A 262 -2.75 1.40 -10.99
CA VAL A 262 -1.76 0.32 -10.89
C VAL A 262 -0.69 0.52 -11.97
N ILE A 263 0.57 0.56 -11.56
CA ILE A 263 1.72 0.75 -12.45
C ILE A 263 2.62 -0.48 -12.31
N GLN A 264 2.60 -1.34 -13.32
CA GLN A 264 3.37 -2.59 -13.32
C GLN A 264 4.84 -2.34 -13.66
N THR A 265 5.71 -3.16 -13.08
CA THR A 265 7.13 -3.27 -13.47
C THR A 265 7.38 -4.61 -14.15
N ALA A 266 8.63 -4.86 -14.55
CA ALA A 266 9.03 -6.15 -15.10
C ALA A 266 8.81 -7.31 -14.12
N SER A 267 8.87 -7.04 -12.81
CA SER A 267 8.73 -8.06 -11.77
C SER A 267 7.28 -8.38 -11.39
N SER A 268 6.33 -7.46 -11.62
CA SER A 268 4.92 -7.68 -11.24
C SER A 268 4.27 -8.94 -11.86
N GLY A 269 3.36 -9.57 -11.13
CA GLY A 269 2.45 -10.62 -11.63
C GLY A 269 1.37 -10.01 -12.52
N SER A 270 0.20 -9.77 -11.94
CA SER A 270 -0.96 -9.17 -12.60
C SER A 270 -1.27 -7.75 -12.10
N ALA A 271 -2.16 -7.05 -12.81
CA ALA A 271 -2.71 -5.78 -12.32
C ALA A 271 -3.96 -6.00 -11.45
N PHE A 272 -4.71 -7.07 -11.74
CA PHE A 272 -5.87 -7.52 -11.00
C PHE A 272 -5.81 -9.02 -10.87
N GLU A 273 -5.67 -9.52 -9.65
CA GLU A 273 -5.93 -10.91 -9.32
C GLU A 273 -7.27 -10.95 -8.59
N ILE A 274 -8.18 -11.81 -9.05
CA ILE A 274 -9.55 -11.83 -8.56
C ILE A 274 -9.96 -13.28 -8.36
N ASP A 275 -10.08 -13.65 -7.10
CA ASP A 275 -10.55 -14.94 -6.66
C ASP A 275 -12.01 -14.91 -6.21
N GLY A 276 -12.63 -16.07 -6.36
CA GLY A 276 -14.00 -16.29 -5.95
C GLY A 276 -14.16 -16.59 -4.45
N PRO A 277 -15.38 -16.90 -4.03
CA PRO A 277 -15.61 -17.41 -2.68
C PRO A 277 -14.96 -18.78 -2.47
N GLU A 278 -14.15 -18.95 -1.43
CA GLU A 278 -13.73 -20.28 -0.96
C GLU A 278 -14.87 -21.00 -0.22
N GLY A 279 -15.72 -20.23 0.46
CA GLY A 279 -16.86 -20.71 1.22
C GLY A 279 -18.20 -20.61 0.47
N SER A 280 -19.28 -20.60 1.24
CA SER A 280 -20.65 -20.48 0.69
C SER A 280 -21.21 -19.06 0.67
N ALA A 281 -20.51 -18.10 1.29
CA ALA A 281 -20.93 -16.71 1.28
C ALA A 281 -20.69 -16.13 -0.13
N THR A 282 -21.65 -15.37 -0.62
CA THR A 282 -21.53 -14.69 -1.91
C THR A 282 -21.38 -13.19 -1.66
N GLY A 283 -20.25 -12.65 -2.08
CA GLY A 283 -19.95 -11.23 -2.14
C GLY A 283 -19.70 -10.83 -3.59
N SER A 284 -19.85 -9.56 -3.90
CA SER A 284 -19.60 -9.04 -5.24
C SER A 284 -18.97 -7.67 -5.10
N PHE A 285 -17.67 -7.59 -5.37
CA PHE A 285 -16.94 -6.33 -5.31
C PHE A 285 -17.37 -5.41 -6.46
N THR A 286 -17.02 -4.13 -6.32
CA THR A 286 -17.04 -3.19 -7.44
C THR A 286 -15.67 -2.52 -7.58
N LEU A 287 -15.02 -2.70 -8.73
CA LEU A 287 -13.90 -1.88 -9.17
C LEU A 287 -14.44 -0.78 -10.07
N ARG A 288 -14.10 0.49 -9.80
CA ARG A 288 -14.57 1.62 -10.61
C ARG A 288 -13.51 2.68 -10.85
N ASN A 289 -13.41 3.15 -12.09
CA ASN A 289 -12.50 4.23 -12.49
C ASN A 289 -11.05 3.86 -12.20
N ILE A 290 -10.56 2.77 -12.79
CA ILE A 290 -9.19 2.30 -12.55
C ILE A 290 -8.37 2.46 -13.81
N THR A 291 -7.15 2.95 -13.65
CA THR A 291 -6.15 2.96 -14.71
C THR A 291 -5.06 1.94 -14.42
N VAL A 292 -4.61 1.24 -15.46
CA VAL A 292 -3.45 0.34 -15.40
C VAL A 292 -2.43 0.79 -16.45
N ASP A 293 -1.21 1.05 -15.99
CA ASP A 293 -0.04 1.12 -16.85
C ASP A 293 0.67 -0.24 -16.81
N ALA A 294 0.55 -1.01 -17.91
CA ALA A 294 1.12 -2.34 -18.00
C ALA A 294 2.63 -2.34 -18.35
N GLY A 295 3.24 -1.16 -18.52
CA GLY A 295 4.69 -0.97 -18.68
C GLY A 295 5.31 -1.58 -19.95
N ASN A 296 4.49 -2.13 -20.85
CA ASN A 296 4.86 -2.82 -22.09
C ASN A 296 5.84 -3.99 -21.87
N PHE A 297 5.64 -4.72 -20.77
CA PHE A 297 6.38 -5.94 -20.46
C PHE A 297 5.66 -7.17 -21.05
N ALA A 298 6.42 -8.07 -21.66
CA ALA A 298 5.86 -9.28 -22.27
C ALA A 298 5.23 -10.22 -21.22
N GLY A 299 4.15 -10.89 -21.59
CA GLY A 299 3.51 -11.93 -20.78
C GLY A 299 2.78 -11.46 -19.51
N LYS A 300 2.53 -10.16 -19.35
CA LYS A 300 1.80 -9.65 -18.17
C LYS A 300 0.34 -10.09 -18.17
N LEU A 301 -0.15 -10.50 -17.00
CA LEU A 301 -1.59 -10.63 -16.77
C LEU A 301 -2.15 -9.22 -16.50
N LEU A 302 -3.06 -8.76 -17.35
CA LEU A 302 -3.80 -7.51 -17.14
C LEU A 302 -4.91 -7.70 -16.12
N ALA A 303 -5.49 -8.90 -16.11
CA ALA A 303 -6.39 -9.40 -15.09
C ALA A 303 -6.34 -10.92 -15.11
N ASP A 304 -6.28 -11.55 -13.94
CA ASP A 304 -6.50 -12.98 -13.76
C ASP A 304 -7.74 -13.21 -12.90
N PHE A 305 -8.73 -13.91 -13.46
CA PHE A 305 -9.95 -14.26 -12.75
C PHE A 305 -9.92 -15.76 -12.43
N ARG A 306 -9.95 -16.10 -11.14
CA ARG A 306 -9.78 -17.48 -10.68
C ARG A 306 -10.82 -17.86 -9.62
N ASP A 307 -10.89 -19.15 -9.32
CA ASP A 307 -11.67 -19.78 -8.27
C ASP A 307 -13.16 -19.38 -8.18
N GLY A 308 -13.78 -19.11 -9.34
CA GLY A 308 -15.18 -18.70 -9.40
C GLY A 308 -15.37 -17.22 -9.13
N ALA A 309 -14.40 -16.38 -9.54
CA ALA A 309 -14.44 -14.94 -9.45
C ALA A 309 -15.81 -14.36 -9.82
N MET A 310 -16.22 -13.33 -9.08
CA MET A 310 -17.49 -12.62 -9.28
C MET A 310 -17.38 -11.18 -8.83
N GLY A 311 -17.93 -10.25 -9.60
CA GLY A 311 -17.74 -8.82 -9.35
C GLY A 311 -18.03 -7.96 -10.57
N THR A 312 -17.99 -6.65 -10.35
CA THR A 312 -18.24 -5.65 -11.37
C THR A 312 -17.01 -4.77 -11.57
N LEU A 313 -16.55 -4.64 -12.81
CA LEU A 313 -15.41 -3.81 -13.20
C LEU A 313 -15.87 -2.74 -14.19
N GLU A 314 -15.92 -1.50 -13.70
CA GLU A 314 -16.48 -0.33 -14.38
C GLU A 314 -15.41 0.72 -14.70
N ASN A 315 -15.45 1.27 -15.92
CA ASN A 315 -14.60 2.40 -16.31
C ASN A 315 -13.10 2.10 -16.13
N ILE A 316 -12.65 0.99 -16.71
CA ILE A 316 -11.26 0.53 -16.63
C ILE A 316 -10.49 1.01 -17.85
N TYR A 317 -9.36 1.66 -17.64
CA TYR A 317 -8.45 2.11 -18.70
C TYR A 317 -7.11 1.38 -18.58
N ILE A 318 -6.64 0.73 -19.65
CA ILE A 318 -5.35 0.03 -19.66
C ILE A 318 -4.51 0.51 -20.84
N PHE A 319 -3.24 0.84 -20.60
CA PHE A 319 -2.29 1.24 -21.64
C PHE A 319 -0.91 0.65 -21.44
N ASN A 320 -0.02 0.90 -22.40
CA ASN A 320 1.30 0.25 -22.47
C ASN A 320 1.21 -1.28 -22.43
N ILE A 321 0.29 -1.84 -23.21
CA ILE A 321 0.06 -3.29 -23.26
C ILE A 321 1.09 -3.92 -24.22
N ALA A 322 1.74 -5.01 -23.80
CA ALA A 322 2.55 -5.82 -24.70
C ALA A 322 1.69 -6.85 -25.44
N GLY A 323 2.12 -7.28 -26.63
CA GLY A 323 1.32 -8.18 -27.49
C GLY A 323 1.00 -9.56 -26.90
N GLU A 324 1.70 -9.97 -25.84
CA GLU A 324 1.50 -11.28 -25.16
C GLU A 324 0.71 -11.15 -23.85
N SER A 325 0.26 -9.93 -23.49
CA SER A 325 -0.49 -9.70 -22.26
C SER A 325 -1.94 -10.15 -22.37
N THR A 326 -2.52 -10.64 -21.28
CA THR A 326 -3.84 -11.28 -21.31
C THR A 326 -4.78 -10.85 -20.19
N ILE A 327 -6.08 -10.92 -20.46
CA ILE A 327 -7.19 -10.95 -19.51
C ILE A 327 -7.66 -12.40 -19.47
N ASN A 328 -7.47 -13.06 -18.33
CA ASN A 328 -7.54 -14.50 -18.24
C ASN A 328 -8.73 -14.98 -17.41
N ILE A 329 -9.43 -15.99 -17.92
CA ILE A 329 -10.40 -16.80 -17.16
C ILE A 329 -9.72 -18.12 -16.80
N ALA A 330 -9.22 -18.23 -15.58
CA ALA A 330 -8.18 -19.18 -15.20
C ALA A 330 -8.63 -20.64 -15.03
N ASP A 331 -9.91 -20.87 -14.73
CA ASP A 331 -10.39 -22.20 -14.36
C ASP A 331 -11.87 -22.45 -14.72
N ALA A 332 -12.33 -23.68 -14.52
CA ALA A 332 -13.69 -24.10 -14.88
C ALA A 332 -14.80 -23.51 -13.99
N ALA A 333 -14.52 -23.20 -12.72
CA ALA A 333 -15.45 -22.51 -11.83
C ALA A 333 -15.63 -21.07 -12.31
N THR A 334 -14.55 -20.36 -12.64
CA THR A 334 -14.60 -19.00 -13.19
C THR A 334 -15.28 -18.95 -14.55
N VAL A 335 -15.10 -19.96 -15.40
CA VAL A 335 -15.89 -20.08 -16.65
C VAL A 335 -17.39 -20.17 -16.36
N THR A 336 -17.79 -20.78 -15.25
CA THR A 336 -19.20 -20.89 -14.86
C THR A 336 -19.76 -19.52 -14.46
N THR A 337 -19.06 -18.78 -13.61
CA THR A 337 -19.48 -17.43 -13.16
C THR A 337 -19.41 -16.40 -14.29
N TYR A 338 -18.41 -16.48 -15.15
CA TYR A 338 -18.33 -15.68 -16.37
C TYR A 338 -19.54 -15.90 -17.30
N ASN A 339 -19.89 -17.16 -17.58
CA ASN A 339 -21.03 -17.48 -18.46
C ASN A 339 -22.40 -17.19 -17.84
N SER A 340 -22.51 -17.17 -16.50
CA SER A 340 -23.73 -16.74 -15.80
C SER A 340 -23.86 -15.22 -15.70
N GLY A 341 -22.82 -14.47 -16.06
CA GLY A 341 -22.79 -13.00 -16.01
C GLY A 341 -22.52 -12.45 -14.61
N GLU A 342 -21.86 -13.23 -13.75
CA GLU A 342 -21.44 -12.83 -12.41
C GLU A 342 -20.13 -12.04 -12.41
N ILE A 343 -19.31 -12.18 -13.47
CA ILE A 343 -18.22 -11.25 -13.80
C ILE A 343 -18.74 -10.24 -14.81
N VAL A 344 -18.82 -8.97 -14.42
CA VAL A 344 -19.41 -7.91 -15.22
C VAL A 344 -18.34 -6.92 -15.66
N PHE A 345 -18.04 -6.93 -16.97
CA PHE A 345 -17.24 -5.89 -17.62
C PHE A 345 -18.15 -4.74 -18.06
N ASN A 346 -17.79 -3.50 -17.73
CA ASN A 346 -18.54 -2.33 -18.15
C ASN A 346 -17.61 -1.17 -18.49
N SER A 347 -17.64 -0.73 -19.75
CA SER A 347 -16.92 0.46 -20.24
C SER A 347 -15.41 0.37 -20.03
N TRP A 348 -14.78 -0.62 -20.63
CA TRP A 348 -13.32 -0.76 -20.67
C TRP A 348 -12.75 -0.05 -21.89
N GLU A 349 -11.63 0.65 -21.72
CA GLU A 349 -10.86 1.23 -22.81
C GLU A 349 -9.41 0.77 -22.75
N LEU A 350 -8.86 0.35 -23.89
CA LEU A 350 -7.51 -0.21 -23.95
C LEU A 350 -6.72 0.43 -25.09
N VAL A 351 -5.48 0.85 -24.82
CA VAL A 351 -4.52 1.19 -25.89
C VAL A 351 -3.91 -0.12 -26.38
N LEU A 352 -4.45 -0.61 -27.50
CA LEU A 352 -4.07 -1.92 -28.02
C LEU A 352 -2.64 -1.92 -28.62
N PRO A 353 -1.89 -3.04 -28.47
CA PRO A 353 -0.68 -3.27 -29.22
C PRO A 353 -0.92 -3.17 -30.74
N GLU A 354 0.12 -2.85 -31.51
CA GLU A 354 0.00 -2.74 -32.96
C GLU A 354 -0.53 -4.06 -33.56
N SER A 355 -1.59 -3.95 -34.38
CA SER A 355 -2.27 -5.08 -35.04
C SER A 355 -3.02 -6.06 -34.12
N ALA A 356 -3.09 -5.82 -32.81
CA ALA A 356 -3.90 -6.60 -31.90
C ALA A 356 -5.37 -6.13 -31.93
N GLU A 357 -6.30 -7.08 -31.78
CA GLU A 357 -7.71 -6.84 -31.50
C GLU A 357 -8.00 -7.13 -30.02
N LEU A 358 -9.12 -6.61 -29.50
CA LEU A 358 -9.56 -6.89 -28.12
C LEU A 358 -9.67 -8.40 -27.83
N ALA A 359 -10.10 -9.17 -28.84
CA ALA A 359 -10.24 -10.60 -28.73
C ALA A 359 -8.91 -11.33 -28.49
N ASP A 360 -7.79 -10.76 -28.94
CA ASP A 360 -6.46 -11.37 -28.80
C ASP A 360 -5.93 -11.31 -27.37
N LEU A 361 -6.44 -10.36 -26.56
CA LEU A 361 -6.08 -10.23 -25.16
C LEU A 361 -6.85 -11.21 -24.26
N PHE A 362 -7.93 -11.83 -24.74
CA PHE A 362 -8.77 -12.69 -23.91
C PHE A 362 -8.31 -14.15 -23.95
N THR A 363 -8.02 -14.73 -22.79
CA THR A 363 -7.68 -16.15 -22.65
C THR A 363 -8.61 -16.88 -21.68
N SER A 364 -8.67 -18.20 -21.84
CA SER A 364 -9.44 -19.07 -20.96
C SER A 364 -8.77 -20.43 -20.88
N ALA A 365 -8.68 -21.00 -19.68
CA ALA A 365 -8.17 -22.35 -19.48
C ALA A 365 -9.09 -23.44 -20.06
N VAL A 366 -10.36 -23.13 -20.30
CA VAL A 366 -11.32 -24.02 -20.97
C VAL A 366 -11.51 -23.60 -22.43
N ASP A 367 -11.36 -24.55 -23.35
CA ASP A 367 -11.54 -24.32 -24.78
C ASP A 367 -12.97 -23.88 -25.13
N GLY A 368 -13.08 -22.92 -26.05
CA GLY A 368 -14.36 -22.52 -26.65
C GLY A 368 -15.20 -21.56 -25.81
N VAL A 369 -14.66 -21.01 -24.71
CA VAL A 369 -15.29 -19.93 -23.96
C VAL A 369 -15.37 -18.68 -24.83
N SER A 370 -16.55 -18.07 -24.90
CA SER A 370 -16.78 -16.90 -25.74
C SER A 370 -16.24 -15.64 -25.06
N ASN A 371 -15.44 -14.84 -25.75
CA ASN A 371 -15.01 -13.52 -25.29
C ASN A 371 -16.07 -12.41 -25.43
N THR A 372 -17.29 -12.74 -25.86
CA THR A 372 -18.34 -11.76 -26.19
C THR A 372 -18.58 -10.77 -25.06
N ALA A 373 -18.70 -11.22 -23.81
CA ALA A 373 -18.99 -10.34 -22.68
C ALA A 373 -17.89 -9.29 -22.47
N PHE A 374 -16.63 -9.64 -22.70
CA PHE A 374 -15.52 -8.68 -22.68
C PHE A 374 -15.57 -7.76 -23.90
N VAL A 375 -15.53 -8.31 -25.13
CA VAL A 375 -15.38 -7.49 -26.35
C VAL A 375 -16.56 -6.55 -26.62
N THR A 376 -17.77 -6.85 -26.13
CA THR A 376 -18.91 -5.93 -26.27
C THR A 376 -18.89 -4.78 -25.27
N ASN A 377 -18.12 -4.91 -24.18
CA ASN A 377 -18.01 -3.92 -23.12
C ASN A 377 -16.64 -3.25 -23.08
N ALA A 378 -15.77 -3.54 -24.04
CA ALA A 378 -14.45 -2.95 -24.19
C ALA A 378 -14.31 -2.23 -25.55
N THR A 379 -13.44 -1.23 -25.62
CA THR A 379 -13.13 -0.49 -26.84
C THR A 379 -11.62 -0.20 -26.92
N GLY A 380 -11.03 -0.42 -28.09
CA GLY A 380 -9.67 0.03 -28.37
C GLY A 380 -9.64 1.55 -28.59
N VAL A 381 -8.75 2.26 -27.90
CA VAL A 381 -8.58 3.73 -27.99
C VAL A 381 -7.14 4.11 -28.33
N ALA A 382 -6.93 5.31 -28.86
CA ALA A 382 -5.59 5.84 -29.03
C ALA A 382 -5.01 6.32 -27.68
N ALA A 383 -3.69 6.29 -27.56
CA ALA A 383 -3.00 6.77 -26.36
C ALA A 383 -3.38 8.23 -26.05
N GLY A 384 -3.83 8.48 -24.82
CA GLY A 384 -4.26 9.80 -24.35
C GLY A 384 -5.67 10.22 -24.78
N GLU A 385 -6.42 9.36 -25.45
CA GLU A 385 -7.81 9.62 -25.86
C GLU A 385 -8.84 8.90 -24.96
N ALA A 386 -8.40 8.31 -23.86
CA ALA A 386 -9.29 7.61 -22.93
C ALA A 386 -10.32 8.56 -22.30
N SER A 387 -11.56 8.07 -22.17
CA SER A 387 -12.68 8.73 -21.52
C SER A 387 -13.06 8.12 -20.16
N VAL A 388 -12.48 6.95 -19.85
CA VAL A 388 -12.59 6.24 -18.58
C VAL A 388 -11.24 6.14 -17.88
N GLY A 389 -11.19 5.51 -16.70
CA GLY A 389 -9.99 5.37 -15.89
C GLY A 389 -9.98 6.31 -14.68
N ALA A 390 -8.85 6.33 -13.99
CA ALA A 390 -8.64 7.10 -12.77
C ALA A 390 -8.36 8.58 -13.06
N ASP A 391 -8.82 9.44 -12.15
CA ASP A 391 -8.33 10.81 -12.03
C ASP A 391 -6.95 10.79 -11.37
N LEU A 392 -5.90 10.85 -12.19
CA LEU A 392 -4.52 10.80 -11.72
C LEU A 392 -4.11 12.05 -10.92
N SER A 393 -4.88 13.14 -10.95
CA SER A 393 -4.53 14.39 -10.26
C SER A 393 -4.60 14.28 -8.74
N VAL A 394 -5.36 13.31 -8.22
CA VAL A 394 -5.45 13.05 -6.76
C VAL A 394 -4.17 12.43 -6.21
N PHE A 395 -3.32 11.86 -7.07
CA PHE A 395 -2.07 11.19 -6.67
C PHE A 395 -0.85 12.15 -6.69
N ASN A 396 -1.06 13.46 -6.80
CA ASN A 396 0.06 14.42 -6.84
C ASN A 396 0.90 14.49 -5.55
N TRP A 397 0.41 13.90 -4.45
CA TRP A 397 1.10 13.88 -3.16
C TRP A 397 2.05 12.68 -3.00
N THR A 398 1.96 11.70 -3.88
CA THR A 398 2.62 10.40 -3.69
C THR A 398 4.12 10.48 -4.00
N TYR A 399 4.89 9.57 -3.40
CA TYR A 399 6.31 9.44 -3.70
C TYR A 399 6.55 9.01 -5.15
N THR A 400 5.69 8.13 -5.67
CA THR A 400 5.66 7.72 -7.07
C THR A 400 5.60 8.93 -8.01
N LYS A 401 4.81 9.95 -7.66
CA LYS A 401 4.75 11.20 -8.44
C LYS A 401 6.04 12.01 -8.31
N SER A 402 6.64 12.11 -7.13
CA SER A 402 7.90 12.86 -6.93
C SER A 402 9.05 12.24 -7.74
N GLN A 403 9.03 10.91 -7.93
CA GLN A 403 9.98 10.17 -8.77
C GLN A 403 9.74 10.34 -10.28
N GLY A 404 8.66 11.02 -10.70
CA GLY A 404 8.37 11.26 -12.11
C GLY A 404 7.96 10.01 -12.89
N VAL A 405 7.38 9.02 -12.21
CA VAL A 405 6.91 7.77 -12.82
C VAL A 405 5.74 8.02 -13.79
N PHE A 406 4.85 8.97 -13.46
CA PHE A 406 3.71 9.37 -14.29
C PHE A 406 3.44 10.88 -14.24
#